data_AF-A0A837HQX3-F1
#
_entry.id   AF-A0A837HQX3-F1
#
_cell.length_a   1.000
_cell.length_b   1.000
_cell.length_c   1.000
_cell.angle_alpha   90.00
_cell.angle_beta   90.00
_cell.angle_gamma   90.00
#
_symmetry.space_group_name_H-M   'P 1'
#
loop_
_entity.id
_entity.type
_entity.pdbx_description
1 polymer ?
#
loop_
_entity_poly.entity_id
_entity_poly.type
_entity_poly.pdbx_seq_one_letter_code
_entity_poly.pdbx_strand_id
1 'polypeptide(L)'
;MDVKTIFANLRKKAHLPIFIVKRLPKEFKKLFLFAYIFVLLTSIILTLVYAFVPTFTTCSSLFGEKFCTPTGIFLALFASLPGYLLAGNALSFLPDVPWVISLVAVVVVSGIFYYLLGFVIDKQRGKKFTSDSFVKSVIILSLVVFILLLLTLLTRRSG
;
A
#
# COMPACT_ATOMS: atom_id res chain seq x y z
N MET A 1 21.68 8.11 -0.51
CA MET A 1 21.02 9.14 -1.33
C MET A 1 19.91 9.78 -0.50
N ASP A 2 19.92 11.09 -0.28
CA ASP A 2 19.08 11.80 0.72
C ASP A 2 17.65 12.11 0.20
N VAL A 3 16.64 12.24 1.10
CA VAL A 3 15.21 12.41 0.74
C VAL A 3 15.06 13.74 0.00
N LYS A 4 15.80 14.74 0.49
CA LYS A 4 15.95 16.04 -0.17
C LYS A 4 16.48 15.92 -1.59
N THR A 5 17.43 15.01 -1.85
CA THR A 5 18.03 14.80 -3.18
C THR A 5 17.05 14.11 -4.13
N ILE A 6 16.32 13.11 -3.65
CA ILE A 6 15.26 12.44 -4.43
C ILE A 6 14.16 13.43 -4.77
N PHE A 7 13.72 14.25 -3.81
CA PHE A 7 12.72 15.29 -4.04
C PHE A 7 13.20 16.41 -4.95
N ALA A 8 14.48 16.82 -4.87
CA ALA A 8 15.04 17.80 -5.78
C ALA A 8 15.05 17.29 -7.23
N ASN A 9 15.37 16.00 -7.43
CA ASN A 9 15.34 15.37 -8.75
C ASN A 9 13.91 15.16 -9.27
N LEU A 10 12.97 14.70 -8.42
CA LEU A 10 11.56 14.59 -8.76
C LEU A 10 10.94 15.95 -9.09
N ARG A 11 11.25 17.00 -8.32
CA ARG A 11 10.81 18.37 -8.60
C ARG A 11 11.30 18.85 -9.96
N LYS A 12 12.59 18.66 -10.27
CA LYS A 12 13.15 19.03 -11.59
C LYS A 12 12.47 18.28 -12.73
N LYS A 13 12.09 17.02 -12.52
CA LYS A 13 11.53 16.16 -13.58
C LYS A 13 10.01 16.32 -13.76
N ALA A 14 9.27 16.63 -12.69
CA ALA A 14 7.81 16.68 -12.69
C ALA A 14 7.23 18.10 -12.59
N HIS A 15 8.06 19.15 -12.63
CA HIS A 15 7.63 20.57 -12.52
C HIS A 15 6.69 20.86 -11.33
N LEU A 16 6.88 20.16 -10.20
CA LEU A 16 6.01 20.31 -9.04
C LEU A 16 6.19 21.67 -8.34
N PRO A 17 5.09 22.34 -7.93
CA PRO A 17 5.16 23.62 -7.23
C PRO A 17 5.82 23.48 -5.85
N ILE A 18 6.61 24.50 -5.48
CA ILE A 18 7.48 24.53 -4.27
C ILE A 18 6.69 24.25 -2.98
N PHE A 19 5.43 24.68 -2.93
CA PHE A 19 4.59 24.54 -1.76
C PHE A 19 4.28 23.09 -1.40
N ILE A 20 4.13 22.22 -2.41
CA ILE A 20 3.86 20.79 -2.22
C ILE A 20 5.10 20.09 -1.65
N VAL A 21 6.28 20.43 -2.19
CA VAL A 21 7.55 19.83 -1.76
C VAL A 21 7.91 20.20 -0.31
N LYS A 22 7.54 21.42 0.14
CA LYS A 22 7.77 21.85 1.53
C LYS A 22 6.90 21.12 2.56
N ARG A 23 5.71 20.64 2.18
CA ARG A 23 4.77 19.93 3.08
C ARG A 23 5.09 18.45 3.25
N LEU A 24 5.96 17.88 2.42
CA LEU A 24 6.25 16.45 2.47
C LEU A 24 7.19 16.12 3.64
N PRO A 25 6.90 15.05 4.41
CA PRO A 25 7.76 14.65 5.51
C PRO A 25 9.13 14.20 5.01
N LYS A 26 10.17 14.54 5.77
CA LYS A 26 11.57 14.26 5.43
C LYS A 26 12.05 12.86 5.81
N GLU A 27 11.29 12.16 6.65
CA GLU A 27 11.56 10.78 7.08
C GLU A 27 10.74 9.81 6.23
N PHE A 28 11.32 8.71 5.74
CA PHE A 28 10.60 7.77 4.88
C PHE A 28 9.44 7.09 5.60
N LYS A 29 9.59 6.76 6.90
CA LYS A 29 8.48 6.19 7.72
C LYS A 29 7.20 7.04 7.67
N LYS A 30 7.35 8.37 7.69
CA LYS A 30 6.23 9.32 7.60
C LYS A 30 5.79 9.53 6.16
N LEU A 31 6.73 9.49 5.20
CA LEU A 31 6.43 9.67 3.77
C LEU A 31 5.57 8.54 3.22
N PHE A 32 5.91 7.28 3.52
CA PHE A 32 5.12 6.12 3.08
C PHE A 32 3.73 6.11 3.72
N LEU A 33 3.63 6.42 5.01
CA LEU A 33 2.32 6.56 5.68
C LEU A 33 1.50 7.70 5.07
N PHE A 34 2.12 8.86 4.81
CA PHE A 34 1.45 9.99 4.17
C PHE A 34 0.98 9.65 2.75
N ALA A 35 1.80 8.94 1.97
CA ALA A 35 1.43 8.47 0.64
C ALA A 35 0.24 7.51 0.70
N TYR A 36 0.22 6.56 1.64
CA TYR A 36 -0.91 5.66 1.86
C TYR A 36 -2.21 6.41 2.15
N ILE A 37 -2.18 7.34 3.12
CA ILE A 37 -3.35 8.17 3.48
C ILE A 37 -3.79 9.02 2.28
N PHE A 38 -2.86 9.60 1.54
CA PHE A 38 -3.16 10.42 0.37
C PHE A 38 -3.83 9.58 -0.74
N VAL A 39 -3.35 8.36 -0.96
CA VAL A 39 -3.98 7.41 -1.91
C VAL A 39 -5.38 7.04 -1.44
N LEU A 40 -5.60 6.77 -0.15
CA LEU A 40 -6.95 6.50 0.37
C LEU A 40 -7.90 7.68 0.18
N LEU A 41 -7.48 8.90 0.52
CA LEU A 41 -8.29 10.10 0.33
C LEU A 41 -8.64 10.32 -1.15
N THR A 42 -7.64 10.16 -2.01
CA THR A 42 -7.82 10.25 -3.46
C THR A 42 -8.80 9.18 -3.95
N SER A 43 -8.71 7.95 -3.43
CA SER A 43 -9.62 6.85 -3.74
C SER A 43 -11.07 7.16 -3.35
N ILE A 44 -11.29 7.77 -2.19
CA ILE A 44 -12.61 8.21 -1.73
C ILE A 44 -13.17 9.27 -2.69
N ILE A 45 -12.36 10.28 -3.03
CA ILE A 45 -12.75 11.34 -3.98
C ILE A 45 -13.12 10.74 -5.33
N LEU A 46 -12.31 9.83 -5.88
CA LEU A 46 -12.62 9.14 -7.15
C LEU A 46 -13.88 8.29 -7.06
N THR A 47 -14.16 7.67 -5.92
CA THR A 47 -15.39 6.90 -5.71
C THR A 47 -16.62 7.80 -5.66
N LEU A 48 -16.51 9.00 -5.06
CA LEU A 48 -17.56 10.02 -5.10
C LEU A 48 -17.78 10.54 -6.53
N VAL A 49 -16.70 10.78 -7.29
CA VAL A 49 -16.79 11.21 -8.69
C VAL A 49 -17.47 10.16 -9.55
N TYR A 50 -17.29 8.87 -9.28
CA TYR A 50 -18.01 7.79 -9.97
C TYR A 50 -19.53 7.93 -9.89
N ALA A 51 -20.07 8.46 -8.78
CA ALA A 51 -21.52 8.71 -8.65
C ALA A 51 -22.04 9.75 -9.67
N PHE A 52 -21.17 10.63 -10.16
CA PHE A 52 -21.48 11.64 -11.18
C PHE A 52 -21.02 11.22 -12.58
N VAL A 53 -19.98 10.39 -12.67
CA VAL A 53 -19.37 9.93 -13.93
C VAL A 53 -19.17 8.41 -13.86
N PRO A 54 -20.21 7.61 -14.16
CA PRO A 54 -20.17 6.15 -14.02
C PRO A 54 -19.26 5.45 -15.04
N THR A 55 -18.63 6.18 -15.96
CA THR A 55 -17.60 5.66 -16.87
C THR A 55 -16.21 5.53 -16.22
N PHE A 56 -16.03 6.03 -14.98
CA PHE A 56 -14.80 5.88 -14.19
C PHE A 56 -14.68 4.47 -13.57
N THR A 57 -14.68 3.45 -14.42
CA THR A 57 -14.45 2.06 -14.04
C THR A 57 -13.07 1.61 -14.48
N THR A 58 -12.35 0.93 -13.59
CA THR A 58 -11.12 0.21 -13.93
C THR A 58 -11.44 -1.28 -13.99
N CYS A 59 -11.15 -1.89 -15.14
CA CYS A 59 -11.22 -3.32 -15.32
C CYS A 59 -9.83 -3.93 -15.15
N SER A 60 -9.71 -4.94 -14.32
CA SER A 60 -8.46 -5.66 -14.09
C SER A 60 -8.71 -7.16 -14.11
N SER A 61 -7.63 -7.92 -14.33
CA SER A 61 -7.62 -9.37 -14.19
C SER A 61 -6.78 -9.70 -12.97
N LEU A 62 -7.41 -10.21 -11.92
CA LEU A 62 -6.74 -10.59 -10.69
C LEU A 62 -7.17 -12.03 -10.38
N PHE A 63 -6.19 -12.92 -10.21
CA PHE A 63 -6.41 -14.36 -10.01
C PHE A 63 -7.24 -15.06 -11.10
N GLY A 64 -7.11 -14.61 -12.36
CA GLY A 64 -7.74 -15.24 -13.52
C GLY A 64 -9.17 -14.79 -13.81
N GLU A 65 -9.78 -14.02 -12.92
CA GLU A 65 -11.12 -13.45 -13.13
C GLU A 65 -11.04 -11.98 -13.53
N LYS A 66 -11.80 -11.61 -14.55
CA LYS A 66 -11.95 -10.22 -14.99
C LYS A 66 -13.06 -9.57 -14.18
N PHE A 67 -12.74 -8.47 -13.52
CA PHE A 67 -13.74 -7.65 -12.83
C PHE A 67 -13.53 -6.18 -13.16
N CYS A 68 -14.65 -5.46 -13.24
CA CYS A 68 -14.69 -4.02 -13.42
C CYS A 68 -15.24 -3.40 -12.16
N THR A 69 -14.49 -2.48 -11.56
CA THR A 69 -14.89 -1.78 -10.34
C THR A 69 -14.62 -0.29 -10.51
N PRO A 70 -15.34 0.59 -9.79
CA PRO A 70 -15.02 2.01 -9.77
C PRO A 70 -13.54 2.23 -9.45
N THR A 71 -12.88 3.10 -10.21
CA THR A 71 -11.43 3.32 -10.10
C THR A 71 -10.99 3.67 -8.69
N GLY A 72 -11.81 4.43 -7.95
CA GLY A 72 -11.54 4.74 -6.55
C GLY A 72 -11.52 3.50 -5.64
N ILE A 73 -12.50 2.60 -5.80
CA ILE A 73 -12.56 1.34 -5.03
C ILE A 73 -11.36 0.46 -5.38
N PHE A 74 -11.02 0.35 -6.66
CA PHE A 74 -9.86 -0.41 -7.12
C PHE A 74 -8.56 0.11 -6.48
N LEU A 75 -8.37 1.43 -6.48
CA LEU A 75 -7.17 2.07 -5.92
C LEU A 75 -7.08 1.86 -4.39
N ALA A 76 -8.20 1.96 -3.67
CA ALA A 76 -8.26 1.71 -2.23
C ALA A 76 -7.94 0.25 -1.87
N LEU A 77 -8.47 -0.70 -2.65
CA LEU A 77 -8.20 -2.14 -2.50
C LEU A 77 -6.73 -2.44 -2.74
N PHE A 78 -6.15 -1.91 -3.82
CA PHE A 78 -4.76 -2.15 -4.16
C PHE A 78 -3.80 -1.54 -3.13
N ALA A 79 -4.10 -0.34 -2.63
CA ALA A 79 -3.33 0.29 -1.57
C ALA A 79 -3.46 -0.46 -0.23
N SER A 80 -4.63 -1.03 0.07
CA SER A 80 -4.88 -1.73 1.33
C SER A 80 -4.65 -3.24 1.24
N LEU A 81 -4.10 -3.71 0.13
CA LEU A 81 -3.83 -5.12 -0.15
C LEU A 81 -2.99 -5.79 0.96
N PRO A 82 -1.94 -5.16 1.51
CA PRO A 82 -1.19 -5.73 2.63
C PRO A 82 -2.07 -5.98 3.86
N GLY A 83 -2.96 -5.04 4.20
CA GLY A 83 -3.91 -5.21 5.30
C GLY A 83 -4.98 -6.25 5.00
N TYR A 84 -5.47 -6.35 3.78
CA TYR A 84 -6.42 -7.42 3.39
C TYR A 84 -5.78 -8.80 3.55
N LEU A 85 -4.52 -8.96 3.17
CA LEU A 85 -3.82 -10.24 3.30
C LEU A 85 -3.54 -10.61 4.76
N LEU A 86 -3.16 -9.63 5.60
CA LEU A 86 -2.79 -9.88 6.99
C LEU A 86 -4.02 -9.90 7.92
N ALA A 87 -4.79 -8.82 7.93
CA ALA A 87 -5.96 -8.65 8.78
C ALA A 87 -7.14 -9.47 8.26
N GLY A 88 -7.38 -9.53 6.95
CA GLY A 88 -8.47 -10.31 6.38
C GLY A 88 -8.34 -11.80 6.66
N ASN A 89 -7.12 -12.34 6.60
CA ASN A 89 -6.85 -13.72 6.97
C ASN A 89 -6.94 -13.95 8.50
N ALA A 90 -6.59 -12.97 9.34
CA ALA A 90 -6.77 -13.10 10.78
C ALA A 90 -8.25 -13.04 11.18
N LEU A 91 -9.03 -12.20 10.51
CA LEU A 91 -10.45 -11.98 10.75
C LEU A 91 -11.32 -13.13 10.26
N SER A 92 -10.88 -13.92 9.28
CA SER A 92 -11.63 -15.10 8.82
C SER A 92 -11.69 -16.23 9.86
N PHE A 93 -10.87 -16.18 10.91
CA PHE A 93 -10.94 -17.12 12.04
C PHE A 93 -11.92 -16.67 13.13
N LEU A 94 -12.45 -15.45 13.06
CA LEU A 94 -13.39 -14.91 14.02
C LEU A 94 -14.82 -15.00 13.44
N PRO A 95 -15.80 -15.54 14.20
CA PRO A 95 -17.18 -15.57 13.75
C PRO A 95 -17.78 -14.15 13.71
N ASP A 96 -18.46 -13.82 12.60
CA ASP A 96 -19.31 -12.64 12.39
C ASP A 96 -18.73 -11.29 12.86
N VAL A 97 -17.55 -10.93 12.36
CA VAL A 97 -17.01 -9.57 12.57
C VAL A 97 -17.75 -8.56 11.67
N PRO A 98 -18.33 -7.48 12.23
CA PRO A 98 -18.94 -6.41 11.45
C PRO A 98 -18.01 -5.87 10.35
N TRP A 99 -18.56 -5.67 9.15
CA TRP A 99 -17.78 -5.23 7.98
C TRP A 99 -16.99 -3.93 8.22
N VAL A 100 -17.55 -3.00 9.03
CA VAL A 100 -16.89 -1.74 9.39
C VAL A 100 -15.62 -2.01 10.20
N ILE A 101 -15.67 -2.94 11.16
CA ILE A 101 -14.54 -3.29 12.02
C ILE A 101 -13.45 -3.97 11.19
N SER A 102 -13.85 -4.86 10.28
CA SER A 102 -12.93 -5.49 9.33
C SER A 102 -12.21 -4.46 8.45
N LEU A 103 -12.96 -3.49 7.92
CA LEU A 103 -12.40 -2.42 7.08
C LEU A 103 -11.43 -1.52 7.87
N VAL A 104 -11.79 -1.12 9.10
CA VAL A 104 -10.91 -0.35 9.97
C VAL A 104 -9.63 -1.12 10.29
N ALA A 105 -9.73 -2.42 10.60
CA ALA A 105 -8.57 -3.27 10.87
C ALA A 105 -7.64 -3.35 9.66
N VAL A 106 -8.19 -3.56 8.45
CA VAL A 106 -7.42 -3.59 7.20
C VAL A 106 -6.69 -2.27 6.95
N VAL A 107 -7.35 -1.13 7.17
CA VAL A 107 -6.74 0.20 6.98
C VAL A 107 -5.62 0.45 7.98
N VAL A 108 -5.84 0.10 9.26
CA VAL A 108 -4.84 0.26 10.32
C VAL A 108 -3.63 -0.63 10.07
N VAL A 109 -3.83 -1.91 9.77
CA VAL A 109 -2.74 -2.86 9.49
C VAL A 109 -1.95 -2.46 8.25
N SER A 110 -2.62 -1.99 7.19
CA SER A 110 -1.94 -1.43 6.00
C SER A 110 -1.12 -0.20 6.36
N GLY A 111 -1.67 0.73 7.15
CA GLY A 111 -0.95 1.91 7.62
C GLY A 111 0.31 1.55 8.42
N ILE A 112 0.21 0.60 9.33
CA ILE A 112 1.35 0.06 10.10
C ILE A 112 2.38 -0.57 9.17
N PHE A 113 1.94 -1.34 8.17
CA PHE A 113 2.84 -1.94 7.19
C PHE A 113 3.64 -0.88 6.41
N TYR A 114 2.98 0.15 5.88
CA TYR A 114 3.67 1.23 5.16
C TYR A 114 4.60 2.06 6.07
N TYR A 115 4.21 2.27 7.32
CA TYR A 115 5.08 2.92 8.31
C TYR A 115 6.34 2.08 8.58
N LEU A 116 6.19 0.77 8.81
CA LEU A 116 7.30 -0.16 9.02
C LEU A 116 8.21 -0.24 7.80
N LEU A 117 7.64 -0.25 6.60
CA LEU A 117 8.41 -0.26 5.35
C LEU A 117 9.29 0.98 5.24
N GLY A 118 8.74 2.16 5.50
CA GLY A 118 9.52 3.40 5.54
C GLY A 118 10.55 3.42 6.69
N PHE A 119 10.23 2.82 7.84
CA PHE A 119 11.16 2.70 8.97
C PHE A 119 12.35 1.78 8.65
N VAL A 120 12.13 0.67 7.96
CA VAL A 120 13.21 -0.22 7.51
C VAL A 120 14.16 0.53 6.56
N ILE A 121 13.61 1.32 5.64
CA ILE A 121 14.40 2.15 4.71
C ILE A 121 15.20 3.21 5.47
N ASP A 122 14.58 3.90 6.43
CA ASP A 122 15.27 4.88 7.30
C ASP A 122 16.41 4.22 8.10
N LYS A 123 16.20 3.01 8.65
CA LYS A 123 17.19 2.25 9.42
C LYS A 123 18.36 1.75 8.57
N GLN A 124 18.10 1.36 7.32
CA GLN A 124 19.14 0.91 6.38
C GLN A 124 20.03 2.06 5.89
N ARG A 125 19.52 3.31 5.91
CA ARG A 125 20.26 4.49 5.48
C ARG A 125 21.47 4.85 6.35
N GLY A 126 21.45 4.45 7.63
CA GLY A 126 22.52 4.73 8.59
C GLY A 126 23.64 3.69 8.63
N LYS A 127 23.51 2.57 7.90
CA LYS A 127 24.52 1.50 7.85
C LYS A 127 25.13 1.46 6.45
N LYS A 128 26.45 1.28 6.34
CA LYS A 128 27.11 1.04 5.05
C LYS A 128 26.40 -0.13 4.37
N PHE A 129 25.76 0.13 3.22
CA PHE A 129 25.10 -0.88 2.40
C PHE A 129 26.13 -1.95 2.02
N THR A 130 26.10 -3.07 2.71
CA THR A 130 26.71 -4.31 2.22
C THR A 130 25.64 -5.02 1.40
N SER A 131 26.00 -5.45 0.18
CA SER A 131 25.15 -6.20 -0.75
C SER A 131 24.31 -7.27 -0.03
N ASP A 132 24.94 -7.99 0.90
CA ASP A 132 24.30 -9.04 1.71
C ASP A 132 23.08 -8.58 2.53
N SER A 133 23.11 -7.37 3.10
CA SER A 133 22.01 -6.88 3.95
C SER A 133 20.78 -6.45 3.14
N PHE A 134 21.01 -5.93 1.93
CA PHE A 134 19.96 -5.57 0.99
C PHE A 134 19.34 -6.82 0.37
N VAL A 135 20.18 -7.76 -0.08
CA VAL A 135 19.73 -9.06 -0.60
C VAL A 135 18.94 -9.82 0.47
N LYS A 136 19.41 -9.87 1.73
CA LYS A 136 18.62 -10.46 2.83
C LYS A 136 17.27 -9.77 3.03
N SER A 137 17.21 -8.44 2.99
CA SER A 137 15.94 -7.73 3.19
C SER A 137 14.97 -7.94 2.02
N VAL A 138 15.48 -7.99 0.79
CA VAL A 138 14.68 -8.30 -0.41
C VAL A 138 14.21 -9.76 -0.39
N ILE A 139 15.06 -10.70 0.01
CA ILE A 139 14.69 -12.11 0.17
C ILE A 139 13.62 -12.26 1.25
N ILE A 140 13.78 -11.62 2.41
CA ILE A 140 12.78 -11.68 3.49
C ILE A 140 11.46 -11.07 3.00
N LEU A 141 11.51 -9.92 2.34
CA LEU A 141 10.31 -9.28 1.79
C LEU A 141 9.65 -10.16 0.72
N SER A 142 10.42 -10.72 -0.22
CA SER A 142 9.88 -11.58 -1.27
C SER A 142 9.33 -12.88 -0.70
N LEU A 143 9.96 -13.44 0.33
CA LEU A 143 9.54 -14.68 0.98
C LEU A 143 8.27 -14.45 1.81
N VAL A 144 8.14 -13.30 2.48
CA VAL A 144 6.88 -12.90 3.12
C VAL A 144 5.77 -12.74 2.09
N VAL A 145 6.03 -12.05 0.97
CA VAL A 145 5.06 -11.91 -0.13
C VAL A 145 4.70 -13.26 -0.74
N PHE A 146 5.66 -14.16 -0.91
CA PHE A 146 5.45 -15.48 -1.49
C PHE A 146 4.65 -16.40 -0.56
N ILE A 147 4.91 -16.35 0.75
CA ILE A 147 4.12 -17.08 1.76
C ILE A 147 2.69 -16.53 1.82
N LEU A 148 2.51 -15.21 1.76
CA LEU A 148 1.18 -14.59 1.69
C LEU A 148 0.41 -15.01 0.43
N LEU A 149 1.10 -15.11 -0.71
CA LEU A 149 0.54 -15.62 -1.97
C LEU A 149 0.18 -17.11 -1.89
N LEU A 150 1.01 -17.92 -1.25
CA LEU A 150 0.74 -19.34 -1.02
C LEU A 150 -0.44 -19.55 -0.09
N LEU A 151 -0.54 -18.78 1.00
CA LEU A 151 -1.67 -18.83 1.92
C LEU A 151 -2.98 -18.50 1.21
N THR A 152 -3.00 -17.42 0.41
CA THR A 152 -4.20 -17.06 -0.37
C THR A 152 -4.59 -18.14 -1.39
N LEU A 153 -3.61 -18.79 -2.04
CA LEU A 153 -3.89 -19.90 -2.96
C LEU A 153 -4.35 -21.18 -2.24
N LEU A 154 -3.84 -21.46 -1.04
CA LEU A 154 -4.26 -22.62 -0.23
C LEU A 154 -5.70 -22.45 0.26
N THR A 155 -6.05 -21.27 0.78
CA THR A 155 -7.40 -21.01 1.31
C THR A 155 -8.48 -21.12 0.23
N ARG A 156 -8.16 -20.80 -1.03
CA ARG A 156 -9.10 -20.95 -2.18
C ARG A 156 -9.38 -22.42 -2.54
N ARG A 157 -8.59 -23.38 -2.06
CA ARG A 157 -8.76 -24.82 -2.36
C ARG A 157 -9.51 -25.58 -1.27
N SER A 158 -9.74 -24.96 -0.11
CA SER A 158 -10.36 -25.56 1.08
C SER A 158 -11.80 -25.10 1.35
N GLY A 159 -12.39 -24.32 0.45
CA GLY A 159 -13.83 -24.01 0.42
C GLY A 159 -14.42 -24.43 -0.92
#